data_AF-A0A7C0X7E9-F1
#
_entry.id   AF-A0A7C0X7E9-F1
#
_cell.length_a   1.000
_cell.length_b   1.000
_cell.length_c   1.000
_cell.angle_alpha   90.00
_cell.angle_beta   90.00
_cell.angle_gamma   90.00
#
_symmetry.space_group_name_H-M   'P 1'
#
loop_
_entity.id
_entity.type
_entity.pdbx_description
1 polymer ?
#
loop_
_entity_poly.entity_id
_entity_poly.type
_entity_poly.pdbx_seq_one_letter_code
_entity_poly.pdbx_strand_id
1 'polypeptide(L)'
;MLFEHWVYSTAIAIITGMIYHRFTNRDYSWIIILSSYTPDFDIFVDVILKRIGVTLLIGGNPIKHGSFHNIAVLLLFAFSVALLLHPIGIKFIDSFIFASIGFGAHIFEDALVLNPGYAFFWPLHGSRVGIGLIRL
;
A
#
# COMPACT_ATOMS: atom_id res chain seq x y z
N MET A 1 -7.46 8.55 7.52
CA MET A 1 -8.19 7.52 8.27
C MET A 1 -7.18 6.54 8.90
N LEU A 2 -6.17 7.08 9.59
CA LEU A 2 -4.96 6.30 9.94
C LEU A 2 -5.22 5.19 10.97
N PHE A 3 -6.20 5.40 11.85
CA PHE A 3 -6.55 4.41 12.87
C PHE A 3 -7.40 3.28 12.28
N GLU A 4 -8.32 3.59 11.36
CA GLU A 4 -9.11 2.56 10.65
C GLU A 4 -8.18 1.62 9.86
N HIS A 5 -7.25 2.19 9.08
CA HIS A 5 -6.24 1.41 8.36
C HIS A 5 -5.41 0.53 9.29
N TRP A 6 -5.10 0.99 10.50
CA TRP A 6 -4.32 0.22 11.44
C TRP A 6 -5.09 -1.01 11.96
N VAL A 7 -6.35 -0.83 12.35
CA VAL A 7 -7.21 -1.93 12.82
C VAL A 7 -7.46 -2.93 11.69
N TYR A 8 -7.82 -2.45 10.49
CA TYR A 8 -8.06 -3.29 9.33
C TYR A 8 -6.81 -4.08 8.93
N SER A 9 -5.66 -3.41 8.83
CA SER A 9 -4.39 -4.04 8.44
C SER A 9 -3.88 -5.02 9.50
N THR A 10 -4.13 -4.74 10.79
CA THR A 10 -3.78 -5.67 11.88
C THR A 10 -4.59 -6.96 11.77
N ALA A 11 -5.89 -6.88 11.47
CA ALA A 11 -6.71 -8.06 11.24
C ALA A 11 -6.21 -8.89 10.04
N ILE A 12 -5.86 -8.24 8.93
CA ILE A 12 -5.28 -8.90 7.75
C ILE A 12 -3.91 -9.52 8.08
N ALA A 13 -3.08 -8.85 8.87
CA ALA A 13 -1.78 -9.34 9.30
C ALA A 13 -1.91 -10.61 10.13
N ILE A 14 -2.82 -10.64 11.11
CA ILE A 14 -3.07 -11.83 11.94
C ILE A 14 -3.51 -13.02 11.08
N ILE A 15 -4.52 -12.83 10.23
CA ILE A 15 -5.07 -13.91 9.40
C ILE A 15 -4.00 -14.44 8.44
N THR A 16 -3.29 -13.53 7.76
CA THR A 16 -2.24 -13.89 6.80
C THR A 16 -1.08 -14.61 7.50
N GLY A 17 -0.64 -14.11 8.65
CA GLY A 17 0.39 -14.73 9.48
C GLY A 17 0.03 -16.14 9.89
N MET A 18 -1.18 -16.35 10.43
CA MET A 18 -1.67 -17.67 10.82
C MET A 18 -1.68 -18.66 9.64
N ILE A 19 -2.20 -18.24 8.48
CA ILE A 19 -2.27 -19.08 7.28
C ILE A 19 -0.85 -19.39 6.79
N TYR A 20 0.01 -18.38 6.66
CA TYR A 20 1.35 -18.52 6.12
C TYR A 20 2.27 -19.34 7.02
N HIS A 21 2.16 -19.15 8.33
CA HIS A 21 2.90 -19.90 9.34
C HIS A 21 2.52 -21.38 9.29
N ARG A 22 1.23 -21.71 9.13
CA ARG A 22 0.78 -23.11 9.00
C ARG A 22 1.44 -23.86 7.83
N PHE A 23 1.72 -23.18 6.72
CA PHE A 23 2.29 -23.82 5.53
C PHE A 23 3.82 -23.77 5.45
N THR A 24 4.45 -22.75 6.04
CA THR A 24 5.88 -22.49 5.83
C THR A 24 6.70 -22.43 7.12
N ASN A 25 6.05 -22.48 8.28
CA ASN A 25 6.64 -22.31 9.61
C ASN A 25 7.39 -20.97 9.79
N ARG A 26 6.99 -19.93 9.05
CA ARG A 26 7.58 -18.57 9.08
C ARG A 26 6.49 -17.53 9.27
N ASP A 27 6.84 -16.41 9.88
CA ASP A 27 5.91 -15.30 10.09
C ASP A 27 6.64 -13.96 9.92
N TYR A 28 6.18 -13.16 8.95
CA TYR A 28 6.66 -11.80 8.69
C TYR A 28 5.50 -10.80 8.68
N SER A 29 4.44 -11.06 9.45
CA SER A 29 3.20 -10.26 9.47
C SER A 29 3.41 -8.80 9.85
N TRP A 30 4.50 -8.47 10.54
CA TRP A 30 4.90 -7.08 10.81
C TRP A 30 5.13 -6.28 9.52
N ILE A 31 5.54 -6.92 8.41
CA ILE A 31 5.70 -6.26 7.11
C ILE A 31 4.35 -5.74 6.60
N ILE A 32 3.25 -6.46 6.85
CA ILE A 32 1.90 -6.04 6.43
C ILE A 32 1.53 -4.74 7.14
N ILE A 33 1.75 -4.67 8.45
CA ILE A 33 1.43 -3.49 9.27
C ILE A 33 2.23 -2.26 8.81
N LEU A 34 3.52 -2.41 8.54
CA LEU A 34 4.32 -1.29 8.06
C LEU A 34 3.95 -0.89 6.63
N SER A 35 3.69 -1.86 5.77
CA SER A 35 3.40 -1.64 4.36
C SER A 35 2.07 -0.95 4.15
N SER A 36 1.09 -1.14 5.04
CA SER A 36 -0.22 -0.52 4.93
C SER A 36 -0.23 0.99 5.16
N TYR A 37 0.84 1.59 5.68
CA TYR A 37 0.96 3.06 5.75
C TYR A 37 1.50 3.69 4.47
N THR A 38 2.10 2.89 3.59
CA THR A 38 2.83 3.38 2.42
C THR A 38 1.97 4.18 1.44
N PRO A 39 0.71 3.80 1.13
CA PRO A 39 -0.10 4.57 0.19
C PRO A 39 -0.26 6.05 0.61
N ASP A 40 -0.38 6.32 1.91
CA ASP A 40 -0.52 7.68 2.45
C ASP A 40 0.78 8.51 2.43
N PHE A 41 1.91 7.92 2.05
CA PHE A 41 3.17 8.67 1.99
C PHE A 41 3.16 9.76 0.92
N ASP A 42 2.25 9.71 -0.05
CA ASP A 42 2.07 10.77 -1.03
C ASP A 42 1.74 12.14 -0.40
N ILE A 43 1.09 12.15 0.77
CA ILE A 43 0.84 13.35 1.58
C ILE A 43 2.16 13.99 2.00
N PHE A 44 3.10 13.20 2.49
CA PHE A 44 4.39 13.69 3.01
C PHE A 44 5.37 14.00 1.89
N VAL A 45 5.42 13.16 0.86
CA VAL A 45 6.34 13.32 -0.28
C VAL A 45 6.11 14.64 -0.99
N ASP A 46 4.86 15.02 -1.25
CA ASP A 46 4.53 16.29 -1.88
C ASP A 46 4.97 17.49 -1.02
N VAL A 47 4.70 17.44 0.29
CA VAL A 47 5.08 18.50 1.25
C VAL A 47 6.60 18.66 1.34
N ILE A 48 7.34 17.55 1.40
CA ILE A 48 8.80 17.56 1.53
C ILE A 48 9.45 18.08 0.24
N LEU A 49 9.04 17.56 -0.93
CA LEU A 49 9.63 17.95 -2.21
C LEU A 49 9.38 19.43 -2.52
N LYS A 50 8.18 19.93 -2.25
CA LYS A 50 7.87 21.36 -2.44
C LYS A 50 8.73 22.28 -1.58
N ARG A 51 9.10 21.87 -0.36
CA ARG A 51 9.98 22.66 0.52
C ARG A 51 11.39 22.84 -0.03
N ILE A 52 11.88 21.91 -0.84
CA ILE A 52 13.20 21.98 -1.48
C ILE A 52 13.11 22.48 -2.93
N GLY A 53 11.95 23.01 -3.35
CA GLY A 53 11.75 23.55 -4.70
C GLY A 53 11.56 22.49 -5.80
N VAL A 54 11.31 21.23 -5.43
CA VAL A 54 11.09 20.12 -6.38
C VAL A 54 9.60 19.80 -6.45
N THR A 55 9.06 19.65 -7.66
CA THR A 55 7.69 19.17 -7.88
C THR A 55 7.75 17.89 -8.71
N LEU A 56 7.30 16.78 -8.14
CA LEU A 56 7.21 15.52 -8.86
C LEU A 56 5.86 15.43 -9.58
N LEU A 57 5.90 15.03 -10.85
CA LEU A 57 4.73 14.93 -11.71
C LEU A 57 4.44 13.47 -12.07
N ILE A 58 3.20 13.04 -11.93
CA ILE A 58 2.68 11.76 -12.40
C ILE A 58 1.64 12.05 -13.48
N GLY A 59 1.89 11.59 -14.71
CA GLY A 59 1.02 11.88 -15.85
C GLY A 59 0.82 13.40 -16.09
N GLY A 60 1.86 14.20 -15.88
CA GLY A 60 1.83 15.66 -16.03
C GLY A 60 1.19 16.43 -14.87
N ASN A 61 0.69 15.75 -13.83
CA ASN A 61 0.05 16.38 -12.67
C ASN A 61 0.94 16.27 -11.42
N PRO A 62 0.99 17.29 -10.55
CA PRO A 62 1.65 17.18 -9.25
C PRO A 62 1.11 16.02 -8.43
N ILE A 63 1.98 15.39 -7.64
CA ILE A 63 1.55 14.41 -6.64
C ILE A 63 0.53 15.06 -5.70
N LYS A 64 -0.53 14.32 -5.45
CA LYS A 64 -1.58 14.63 -4.48
C LYS A 64 -1.90 13.37 -3.70
N HIS A 65 -2.57 13.51 -2.56
CA HIS A 65 -3.11 12.36 -1.87
C HIS A 65 -3.98 11.49 -2.80
N GLY A 66 -3.77 10.17 -2.77
CA GLY A 66 -4.37 9.22 -3.71
C GLY A 66 -3.50 8.89 -4.93
N SER A 67 -2.32 9.51 -5.06
CA SER A 67 -1.42 9.27 -6.19
C SER A 67 -0.68 7.94 -6.07
N PHE A 68 -0.50 7.45 -4.85
CA PHE A 68 0.16 6.17 -4.60
C PHE A 68 -0.83 4.99 -4.53
N HIS A 69 -2.13 5.25 -4.48
CA HIS A 69 -3.19 4.24 -4.37
C HIS A 69 -3.46 3.51 -5.69
N ASN A 70 -2.44 2.82 -6.23
CA ASN A 70 -2.52 2.08 -7.47
C ASN A 70 -1.58 0.87 -7.53
N ILE A 71 -1.86 -0.05 -8.47
CA ILE A 71 -1.12 -1.30 -8.65
C ILE A 71 0.34 -1.06 -9.04
N ALA A 72 0.66 -0.04 -9.85
CA ALA A 72 2.05 0.22 -10.22
C ALA A 72 2.92 0.51 -8.99
N VAL A 73 2.43 1.40 -8.11
CA VAL A 73 3.16 1.79 -6.90
C VAL A 73 3.20 0.63 -5.91
N LEU A 74 2.13 -0.16 -5.79
CA LEU A 74 2.14 -1.40 -5.00
C LEU A 74 3.28 -2.33 -5.44
N LEU A 75 3.38 -2.63 -6.74
CA LEU A 75 4.38 -3.56 -7.26
C LEU A 75 5.80 -3.01 -7.09
N LEU A 76 6.01 -1.73 -7.38
CA LEU A 76 7.31 -1.07 -7.21
C LEU A 76 7.74 -1.08 -5.75
N PHE A 77 6.81 -0.77 -4.83
CA PHE A 77 7.06 -0.79 -3.40
C PHE A 77 7.38 -2.21 -2.90
N ALA A 78 6.54 -3.19 -3.23
CA ALA A 78 6.74 -4.58 -2.79
C ALA A 78 8.06 -5.16 -3.31
N PHE A 79 8.43 -4.85 -4.55
CA PHE A 79 9.73 -5.21 -5.10
C PHE A 79 10.88 -4.55 -4.35
N SER A 80 10.75 -3.26 -4.02
CA SER A 80 11.77 -2.51 -3.26
C SER A 80 11.94 -3.06 -1.85
N VAL A 81 10.84 -3.34 -1.14
CA VAL A 81 10.88 -3.98 0.19
C VAL A 81 11.54 -5.35 0.10
N ALA A 82 11.21 -6.15 -0.91
CA ALA A 82 11.79 -7.46 -1.09
C ALA A 82 13.30 -7.41 -1.34
N LEU A 83 13.78 -6.45 -2.14
CA LEU A 83 15.21 -6.20 -2.34
C LEU A 83 15.91 -5.75 -1.05
N LEU A 84 15.29 -4.89 -0.26
CA LEU A 84 15.87 -4.34 0.97
C LEU A 84 15.94 -5.37 2.11
N LEU A 85 14.95 -6.25 2.21
CA LEU A 85 14.88 -7.25 3.28
C LEU A 85 15.62 -8.55 2.91
N HIS A 86 15.94 -8.77 1.63
CA HIS A 86 16.65 -9.96 1.22
C HIS A 86 18.05 -10.13 1.87
N PRO A 87 18.89 -9.09 1.97
CA PRO A 87 20.21 -9.17 2.62
C PRO A 87 20.17 -9.53 4.11
N ILE A 88 19.06 -9.26 4.81
CA ILE A 88 18.91 -9.58 6.23
C ILE A 88 18.30 -10.98 6.48
N GLY A 89 18.21 -11.81 5.44
CA GLY A 89 17.83 -13.22 5.54
C GLY A 89 16.33 -13.51 5.35
N ILE A 90 15.51 -12.52 5.03
CA ILE A 90 14.10 -12.74 4.65
C ILE A 90 14.06 -13.14 3.18
N LYS A 91 13.30 -14.20 2.82
CA LYS A 91 13.24 -14.58 1.40
C LYS A 91 12.54 -13.49 0.61
N PHE A 92 13.05 -13.24 -0.60
CA PHE A 92 12.50 -12.24 -1.51
C PHE A 92 10.99 -12.44 -1.74
N ILE A 93 10.56 -13.68 -2.02
CA ILE A 93 9.15 -13.99 -2.25
C ILE A 93 8.28 -13.73 -1.02
N ASP A 94 8.77 -14.04 0.18
CA ASP A 94 7.99 -13.81 1.41
C ASP A 94 7.78 -12.31 1.62
N SER A 95 8.88 -11.53 1.62
CA SER A 95 8.82 -10.09 1.79
C SER A 95 7.97 -9.40 0.71
N PHE A 96 8.09 -9.83 -0.55
CA PHE A 96 7.25 -9.35 -1.64
C PHE A 96 5.76 -9.61 -1.40
N ILE A 97 5.39 -10.82 -1.00
CA ILE A 97 3.99 -11.20 -0.72
C ILE A 97 3.45 -10.38 0.46
N PHE A 98 4.15 -10.35 1.59
CA PHE A 98 3.67 -9.64 2.78
C PHE A 98 3.58 -8.13 2.54
N ALA A 99 4.52 -7.53 1.80
CA ALA A 99 4.45 -6.12 1.42
C ALA A 99 3.27 -5.82 0.49
N SER A 100 3.04 -6.70 -0.51
CA SER A 100 1.90 -6.60 -1.42
C SER A 100 0.57 -6.70 -0.68
N ILE A 101 0.45 -7.59 0.31
CA ILE A 101 -0.76 -7.75 1.12
C ILE A 101 -1.01 -6.51 1.97
N GLY A 102 0.01 -5.95 2.65
CA GLY A 102 -0.17 -4.76 3.47
C GLY A 102 -0.56 -3.52 2.67
N PHE A 103 0.13 -3.26 1.56
CA PHE A 103 -0.24 -2.17 0.64
C PHE A 103 -1.64 -2.41 0.05
N GLY A 104 -1.91 -3.64 -0.38
CA GLY A 104 -3.18 -4.08 -0.95
C GLY A 104 -4.36 -3.91 0.01
N ALA A 105 -4.16 -4.20 1.29
CA ALA A 105 -5.20 -4.06 2.32
C ALA A 105 -5.66 -2.60 2.45
N HIS A 106 -4.73 -1.66 2.47
CA HIS A 106 -5.05 -0.23 2.54
C HIS A 106 -5.86 0.22 1.33
N ILE A 107 -5.37 -0.04 0.11
CA ILE A 107 -6.08 0.40 -1.11
C ILE A 107 -7.44 -0.28 -1.27
N PHE A 108 -7.58 -1.51 -0.78
CA PHE A 108 -8.84 -2.23 -0.81
C PHE A 108 -9.85 -1.66 0.18
N GLU A 109 -9.43 -1.32 1.39
CA GLU A 109 -10.25 -0.61 2.36
C GLU A 109 -10.75 0.73 1.81
N ASP A 110 -9.86 1.52 1.21
CA ASP A 110 -10.25 2.77 0.56
C ASP A 110 -11.27 2.56 -0.55
N ALA A 111 -11.11 1.49 -1.35
CA ALA A 111 -12.08 1.15 -2.38
C ALA A 111 -13.45 0.78 -1.81
N LEU A 112 -13.50 0.19 -0.60
CA LEU A 112 -14.75 -0.14 0.07
C LEU A 112 -15.44 1.10 0.64
N VAL A 113 -14.68 2.03 1.22
CA VAL A 113 -15.22 3.17 1.98
C VAL A 113 -15.51 4.37 1.08
N LEU A 114 -14.67 4.67 0.09
CA LEU A 114 -14.74 5.91 -0.70
C LEU A 114 -15.49 5.73 -2.03
N ASN A 115 -16.25 6.77 -2.46
CA ASN A 115 -16.83 6.86 -3.81
C ASN A 115 -16.96 8.32 -4.30
N PRO A 116 -16.27 8.72 -5.38
CA PRO A 116 -15.28 7.93 -6.11
C PRO A 116 -14.02 7.73 -5.25
N GLY A 117 -13.41 6.54 -5.33
CA GLY A 117 -12.13 6.24 -4.68
C GLY A 117 -10.92 6.72 -5.50
N TYR A 118 -9.90 5.88 -5.61
CA TYR A 118 -8.64 6.20 -6.31
C TYR A 118 -8.48 5.45 -7.63
N ALA A 119 -7.42 5.77 -8.37
CA ALA A 119 -7.08 5.12 -9.64
C ALA A 119 -6.38 3.77 -9.42
N PHE A 120 -7.03 2.86 -8.68
CA PHE A 120 -6.44 1.60 -8.20
C PHE A 120 -5.81 0.76 -9.32
N PHE A 121 -6.44 0.72 -10.49
CA PHE A 121 -5.99 -0.10 -11.62
C PHE A 121 -4.91 0.57 -12.49
N TRP A 122 -4.43 1.75 -12.15
CA TRP A 122 -3.32 2.36 -12.89
C TRP A 122 -2.06 1.46 -12.77
N PRO A 123 -1.36 1.16 -13.88
CA PRO A 123 -1.38 1.84 -15.18
C PRO A 123 -2.28 1.17 -16.23
N LEU A 124 -3.01 0.11 -15.87
CA LEU A 124 -3.86 -0.65 -16.79
C LEU A 124 -5.14 0.12 -17.15
N HIS A 125 -5.69 0.88 -16.20
CA HIS A 125 -6.88 1.68 -16.41
C HIS A 125 -6.85 2.98 -15.58
N GLY A 126 -7.28 4.10 -16.18
CA GLY A 126 -7.20 5.43 -15.56
C GLY A 126 -8.43 5.84 -14.73
N SER A 127 -9.50 5.05 -14.71
CA SER A 127 -10.70 5.40 -13.93
C SER A 127 -10.44 5.34 -12.44
N ARG A 128 -11.03 6.29 -11.71
CA ARG A 128 -11.17 6.20 -10.26
C ARG A 128 -12.32 5.27 -9.93
N VAL A 129 -12.07 4.27 -9.10
CA VAL A 129 -13.07 3.25 -8.73
C VAL A 129 -13.23 3.28 -7.22
N GLY A 130 -14.46 3.11 -6.74
CA GLY A 130 -14.78 3.00 -5.32
C GLY A 130 -16.23 2.56 -5.18
N ILE A 131 -16.49 1.65 -4.24
CA ILE A 131 -17.82 1.08 -3.98
C ILE A 131 -18.64 2.08 -3.15
N GLY A 132 -18.01 2.75 -2.18
CA GLY A 132 -18.66 3.74 -1.31
C GLY A 132 -19.75 3.11 -0.44
N LEU A 133 -19.38 2.11 0.35
CA LEU A 133 -20.29 1.47 1.32
C LEU A 133 -20.78 2.46 2.39
N ILE A 134 -20.06 3.56 2.61
CA ILE A 134 -20.44 4.65 3.48
C ILE A 134 -20.57 5.91 2.62
N ARG A 135 -21.79 6.44 2.48
CA ARG A 135 -21.97 7.82 2.01
C ARG A 135 -21.65 8.74 3.20
N LEU A 136 -20.46 9.34 3.19
CA LEU A 136 -20.17 10.50 4.03
C LEU A 136 -20.78 11.76 3.42
#